data_AF-A0A086ZTC3-F1
#
_entry.id   AF-A0A086ZTC3-F1
#
_cell.length_a   1.000
_cell.length_b   1.000
_cell.length_c   1.000
_cell.angle_alpha   90.00
_cell.angle_beta   90.00
_cell.angle_gamma   90.00
#
_symmetry.space_group_name_H-M   'P 1'
#
loop_
_entity.id
_entity.type
_entity.pdbx_description
1 polymer ?
#
loop_
_entity_poly.entity_id
_entity_poly.type
_entity_poly.pdbx_seq_one_letter_code
_entity_poly.pdbx_strand_id
1 'polypeptide(L)'
;MTRYCANHDGNHAGRLNICASCARKFREALKSIAVDTPALLLITTRQAGTGGNDHTGVRSRSAHAPLLIREQAWELYCQVEELVRLAALQCGYPPAARRTASVPELVRGILKGDEPLLAASDAREWWRDVVDMAGRVNRMVDPPATRVAFGACPFCKHGVVWGAPRAHMGECRSCGAQVNRTYVADRLLDKLAESEKKGTPKQLSRECAKAGIRLPAATIRTWIHQKRLTPDQHGHVTLSGIVPLLRRRAG
;
A
#
# COMPACT_ATOMS: atom_id res chain seq x y z
N MET A 1 -35.04 17.68 6.95
CA MET A 1 -33.67 17.29 7.33
C MET A 1 -33.52 15.79 7.15
N THR A 2 -32.67 15.35 6.24
CA THR A 2 -32.47 13.92 5.95
C THR A 2 -31.32 13.41 6.82
N ARG A 3 -31.60 12.47 7.73
CA ARG A 3 -30.56 11.87 8.57
C ARG A 3 -29.61 11.03 7.70
N TYR A 4 -28.30 11.12 7.95
CA TYR A 4 -27.27 10.48 7.14
C TYR A 4 -26.88 9.10 7.68
N CYS A 5 -26.80 8.11 6.80
CA CYS A 5 -26.27 6.78 7.09
C CYS A 5 -25.40 6.31 5.92
N ALA A 6 -24.10 6.14 6.15
CA ALA A 6 -23.17 5.69 5.11
C ALA A 6 -23.41 4.23 4.67
N ASN A 7 -24.01 3.42 5.55
CA ASN A 7 -24.30 2.00 5.27
C ASN A 7 -25.74 1.76 4.80
N HIS A 8 -26.60 2.78 4.71
CA HIS A 8 -28.05 2.65 4.46
C HIS A 8 -28.86 1.83 5.49
N ASP A 9 -28.25 1.39 6.59
CA ASP A 9 -28.88 0.57 7.65
C ASP A 9 -30.00 1.29 8.45
N GLY A 10 -30.26 2.59 8.19
CA GLY A 10 -31.41 3.35 8.72
C GLY A 10 -31.54 3.50 10.24
N ASN A 11 -30.64 2.92 11.04
CA ASN A 11 -30.79 2.84 12.49
C ASN A 11 -30.37 4.16 13.18
N HIS A 12 -31.25 5.16 13.06
CA HIS A 12 -31.08 6.50 13.64
C HIS A 12 -31.62 6.54 15.07
N ALA A 13 -30.74 6.39 16.05
CA ALA A 13 -31.08 6.58 17.45
C ALA A 13 -30.91 8.07 17.84
N GLY A 14 -31.97 8.69 18.35
CA GLY A 14 -31.89 9.96 19.10
C GLY A 14 -31.84 11.26 18.30
N ARG A 15 -31.17 12.27 18.89
CA ARG A 15 -31.09 13.68 18.42
C ARG A 15 -30.04 13.93 17.34
N LEU A 16 -29.32 12.89 16.91
CA LEU A 16 -28.21 13.02 15.97
C LEU A 16 -28.69 13.01 14.51
N ASN A 17 -27.93 13.70 13.66
CA ASN A 17 -28.15 13.71 12.22
C ASN A 17 -27.39 12.60 11.49
N ILE A 18 -26.66 11.74 12.22
CA ILE A 18 -26.03 10.52 11.70
C ILE A 18 -26.52 9.28 12.45
N CYS A 19 -26.43 8.09 11.85
CA CYS A 19 -26.78 6.83 12.54
C CYS A 19 -25.74 6.42 13.59
N ALA A 20 -26.10 5.51 14.51
CA ALA A 20 -25.23 5.07 15.60
C ALA A 20 -23.92 4.41 15.11
N SER A 21 -23.98 3.65 14.01
CA SER A 21 -22.79 3.04 13.38
C SER A 21 -21.81 4.11 12.86
N CYS A 22 -22.33 5.14 12.18
CA CYS A 22 -21.53 6.26 11.70
C CYS A 22 -20.91 7.04 12.87
N ALA A 23 -21.66 7.28 13.95
CA ALA A 23 -21.15 7.95 15.15
C ALA A 23 -20.01 7.15 15.80
N ARG A 24 -20.13 5.82 15.87
CA ARG A 24 -19.05 4.96 16.36
C ARG A 24 -17.80 5.06 15.48
N LYS A 25 -17.94 4.93 14.15
CA LYS A 25 -16.83 5.07 13.20
C LYS A 25 -16.14 6.44 13.30
N PHE A 26 -16.91 7.50 13.50
CA PHE A 26 -16.38 8.86 13.70
C PHE A 26 -15.48 8.94 14.93
N ARG A 27 -15.95 8.42 16.07
CA ARG A 27 -15.17 8.36 17.31
C ARG A 27 -13.92 7.49 17.18
N GLU A 28 -14.01 6.37 16.47
CA GLU A 28 -12.86 5.51 16.15
C GLU A 28 -11.82 6.25 15.29
N ALA A 29 -12.26 6.99 14.26
CA ALA A 29 -11.39 7.80 13.42
C ALA A 29 -10.69 8.91 14.22
N LEU A 30 -11.41 9.62 15.09
CA LEU A 30 -10.80 10.60 16.01
C LEU A 30 -9.73 9.97 16.91
N LYS A 31 -10.02 8.81 17.50
CA LYS A 31 -9.04 8.08 18.32
C LYS A 31 -7.81 7.68 17.49
N SER A 32 -7.98 7.20 16.27
CA SER A 32 -6.87 6.90 15.35
C SER A 32 -6.01 8.13 15.09
N ILE A 33 -6.63 9.28 14.80
CA ILE A 33 -5.91 10.55 14.62
C ILE A 33 -5.07 10.88 15.85
N ALA A 34 -5.63 10.78 17.06
CA ALA A 34 -4.89 11.07 18.29
C ALA A 34 -3.69 10.14 18.52
N VAL A 35 -3.81 8.86 18.12
CA VAL A 35 -2.74 7.86 18.24
C VAL A 35 -1.65 8.06 17.18
N ASP A 36 -2.05 8.34 15.93
CA ASP A 36 -1.14 8.36 14.79
C ASP A 36 -0.42 9.70 14.60
N THR A 37 -1.01 10.81 15.07
CA THR A 37 -0.44 12.17 14.89
C THR A 37 0.97 12.35 15.50
N PRO A 38 1.29 11.81 16.71
CA PRO A 38 2.66 11.81 17.22
C PRO A 38 3.66 11.09 16.29
N ALA A 39 3.28 9.96 15.72
CA ALA A 39 4.12 9.23 14.77
C ALA A 39 4.30 10.01 13.46
N LEU A 40 3.25 10.69 13.00
CA LEU A 40 3.33 11.62 11.86
C LEU A 40 4.37 12.72 12.11
N LEU A 41 4.40 13.34 13.29
CA LEU A 41 5.41 14.34 13.67
C LEU A 41 6.86 13.79 13.70
N LEU A 42 7.04 12.52 14.07
CA LEU A 42 8.37 11.89 13.97
C LEU A 42 8.78 11.68 12.51
N ILE A 43 7.82 11.39 11.62
CA ILE A 43 8.06 11.29 10.17
C ILE A 43 8.39 12.67 9.58
N THR A 44 7.66 13.74 9.96
CA THR A 44 7.93 15.11 9.47
C THR A 44 9.36 15.53 9.77
N THR A 45 9.83 15.29 10.99
CA THR A 45 11.18 15.62 11.47
C THR A 45 12.26 14.63 11.02
N ARG A 46 11.92 13.65 10.16
CA ARG A 46 12.81 12.56 9.70
C ARG A 46 13.41 11.71 10.83
N GLN A 47 12.87 11.79 12.03
CA GLN A 47 13.24 10.96 13.18
C GLN A 47 12.65 9.54 13.07
N ALA A 48 11.65 9.35 12.21
CA ALA A 48 11.13 8.05 11.81
C ALA A 48 11.07 7.91 10.28
N GLY A 49 11.38 6.70 9.79
CA GLY A 49 11.15 6.32 8.40
C GLY A 49 9.76 5.70 8.24
N THR A 50 9.07 6.04 7.15
CA THR A 50 7.93 5.24 6.68
C THR A 50 8.49 3.92 6.17
N GLY A 51 8.17 2.81 6.84
CA GLY A 51 8.71 1.49 6.50
C GLY A 51 8.42 1.14 5.03
N GLY A 52 9.45 1.01 4.20
CA GLY A 52 9.28 0.60 2.81
C GLY A 52 10.26 1.13 1.76
N ASN A 53 11.37 1.79 2.11
CA ASN A 53 12.39 2.18 1.14
C ASN A 53 13.76 1.54 1.44
N ASP A 54 13.79 0.22 1.43
CA ASP A 54 15.05 -0.51 1.27
C ASP A 54 15.35 -0.73 -0.22
N HIS A 55 16.25 0.12 -0.72
CA HIS A 55 17.29 -0.21 -1.70
C HIS A 55 16.88 -0.91 -3.02
N THR A 56 16.13 -0.22 -3.88
CA THR A 56 16.36 -0.35 -5.33
C THR A 56 17.34 0.73 -5.75
N GLY A 57 18.61 0.35 -5.99
CA GLY A 57 19.67 1.25 -6.39
C GLY A 57 19.39 1.94 -7.72
N VAL A 58 18.81 3.15 -7.65
CA VAL A 58 18.96 4.20 -8.65
C VAL A 58 19.35 5.45 -7.85
N ARG A 59 20.66 5.75 -7.81
CA ARG A 59 21.16 7.01 -7.26
C ARG A 59 20.77 8.13 -8.22
N SER A 60 19.59 8.71 -8.05
CA SER A 60 19.31 10.05 -8.57
C SER A 60 20.16 11.04 -7.77
N ARG A 61 21.15 11.66 -8.42
CA ARG A 61 21.92 12.78 -7.86
C ARG A 61 20.99 14.00 -7.82
N SER A 62 20.24 14.17 -6.74
CA SER A 62 19.62 15.46 -6.45
C SER A 62 20.68 16.36 -5.81
N ALA A 63 20.96 17.51 -6.44
CA ALA A 63 21.90 18.53 -5.96
C ALA A 63 21.28 19.47 -4.91
N HIS A 64 20.12 19.13 -4.35
CA HIS A 64 19.45 19.95 -3.34
C HIS A 64 19.80 19.43 -1.94
N ALA A 65 20.26 20.32 -1.07
CA ALA A 65 20.44 20.00 0.35
C ALA A 65 19.13 19.38 0.88
N PRO A 66 19.16 18.20 1.53
CA PRO A 66 17.94 17.55 1.96
C PRO A 66 17.19 18.48 2.93
N LEU A 67 16.00 18.96 2.56
CA LEU A 67 15.15 19.75 3.46
C LEU A 67 15.05 19.05 4.82
N LEU A 68 15.18 19.78 5.93
CA LEU A 68 15.19 19.18 7.28
C LEU A 68 13.85 18.50 7.63
N ILE A 69 12.77 18.84 6.90
CA ILE A 69 11.41 18.36 7.12
C ILE A 69 10.92 17.60 5.87
N ARG A 70 10.08 16.57 6.07
CA ARG A 70 9.29 15.95 5.00
C ARG A 70 8.02 16.78 4.75
N GLU A 71 8.02 17.60 3.70
CA GLU A 71 6.94 18.55 3.37
C GLU A 71 5.54 17.92 3.34
N GLN A 72 5.38 16.79 2.67
CA GLN A 72 4.06 16.11 2.55
C GLN A 72 3.49 15.67 3.91
N ALA A 73 4.35 15.19 4.81
CA ALA A 73 3.92 14.79 6.14
C ALA A 73 3.61 16.01 7.01
N TRP A 74 4.33 17.12 6.81
CA TRP A 74 4.11 18.38 7.51
C TRP A 74 2.80 19.04 7.10
N GLU A 75 2.52 19.10 5.80
CA GLU A 75 1.26 19.60 5.28
C GLU A 75 0.08 18.78 5.80
N LEU A 76 0.20 17.45 5.80
CA LEU A 76 -0.81 16.57 6.37
C LEU A 76 -1.03 16.83 7.87
N TYR A 77 0.06 17.05 8.64
CA TYR A 77 -0.05 17.40 10.05
C TYR A 77 -0.81 18.72 10.25
N CYS A 78 -0.49 19.76 9.47
CA CYS A 78 -1.19 21.05 9.53
C CYS A 78 -2.70 20.89 9.22
N GLN A 79 -3.05 20.10 8.21
CA GLN A 79 -4.45 19.84 7.85
C GLN A 79 -5.20 19.10 8.96
N VAL A 80 -4.55 18.13 9.64
CA VAL A 80 -5.13 17.44 10.80
C VAL A 80 -5.36 18.41 11.94
N GLU A 81 -4.36 19.24 12.24
CA GLU A 81 -4.39 20.20 13.34
C GLU A 81 -5.51 21.22 13.15
N GLU A 82 -5.64 21.78 11.94
CA GLU A 82 -6.70 22.72 11.57
C GLU A 82 -8.09 22.08 11.73
N LEU A 83 -8.31 20.90 11.12
CA LEU A 83 -9.59 20.20 11.18
C LEU A 83 -10.01 19.88 12.62
N VAL A 84 -9.08 19.32 13.41
CA VAL A 84 -9.36 18.94 14.81
C VAL A 84 -9.59 20.19 15.67
N ARG A 85 -8.89 21.29 15.42
CA ARG A 85 -9.10 22.54 16.15
C ARG A 85 -10.47 23.14 15.85
N LEU A 86 -10.88 23.20 14.58
CA LEU A 86 -12.22 23.66 14.20
C LEU A 86 -13.30 22.79 14.84
N ALA A 87 -13.15 21.46 14.80
CA ALA A 87 -14.07 20.53 15.45
C ALA A 87 -14.15 20.76 16.97
N ALA A 88 -13.02 20.98 17.63
CA ALA A 88 -12.98 21.24 19.07
C ALA A 88 -13.63 22.59 19.45
N LEU A 89 -13.47 23.63 18.63
CA LEU A 89 -14.16 24.91 18.79
C LEU A 89 -15.68 24.74 18.63
N GLN A 90 -16.13 23.97 17.65
CA GLN A 90 -17.55 23.67 17.44
C GLN A 90 -18.17 22.89 18.60
N CYS A 91 -17.39 22.02 19.25
CA CYS A 91 -17.75 21.35 20.50
C CYS A 91 -17.68 22.26 21.73
N GLY A 92 -17.28 23.53 21.60
CA GLY A 92 -17.13 24.48 22.70
C GLY A 92 -15.97 24.14 23.64
N TYR A 93 -14.94 23.43 23.19
CA TYR A 93 -13.80 23.04 24.01
C TYR A 93 -12.81 24.21 24.20
N PRO A 94 -12.71 24.84 25.39
CA PRO A 94 -11.97 26.09 25.56
C PRO A 94 -10.47 26.03 25.20
N PRO A 95 -9.74 24.92 25.46
CA PRO A 95 -8.34 24.80 25.05
C PRO A 95 -8.10 24.90 23.54
N ALA A 96 -9.13 24.73 22.70
CA ALA A 96 -9.01 24.91 21.26
C ALA A 96 -8.65 26.35 20.84
N ALA A 97 -8.88 27.35 21.70
CA ALA A 97 -8.42 28.72 21.47
C ALA A 97 -6.90 28.90 21.71
N ARG A 98 -6.23 27.96 22.39
CA ARG A 98 -4.80 28.03 22.70
C ARG A 98 -3.99 27.42 21.55
N ARG A 99 -3.05 28.18 21.00
CA ARG A 99 -2.13 27.70 19.94
C ARG A 99 -1.27 26.51 20.37
N THR A 100 -1.06 26.32 21.67
CA THR A 100 -0.23 25.24 22.23
C THR A 100 -0.98 23.94 22.45
N ALA A 101 -2.31 23.93 22.30
CA ALA A 101 -3.10 22.71 22.48
C ALA A 101 -2.75 21.68 21.41
N SER A 102 -2.35 20.49 21.86
CA SER A 102 -1.93 19.40 20.97
C SER A 102 -3.14 18.70 20.33
N VAL A 103 -2.96 18.11 19.14
CA VAL A 103 -4.01 17.32 18.47
C VAL A 103 -4.61 16.23 19.40
N PRO A 104 -3.83 15.42 20.14
CA PRO A 104 -4.40 14.44 21.05
C PRO A 104 -5.23 15.06 22.18
N GLU A 105 -4.87 16.25 22.65
CA GLU A 105 -5.64 16.97 23.66
C GLU A 105 -6.99 17.46 23.11
N LEU A 106 -6.98 18.06 21.92
CA LEU A 106 -8.19 18.55 21.25
C LEU A 106 -9.15 17.39 20.95
N VAL A 107 -8.63 16.26 20.44
CA VAL A 107 -9.43 15.05 20.22
C VAL A 107 -10.08 14.55 21.52
N ARG A 108 -9.33 14.52 22.63
CA ARG A 108 -9.92 14.14 23.94
C ARG A 108 -11.04 15.08 24.36
N GLY A 109 -10.92 16.37 24.06
CA GLY A 109 -11.98 17.36 24.27
C GLY A 109 -13.23 17.05 23.46
N ILE A 110 -13.07 16.82 22.15
CA ILE A 110 -14.18 16.46 21.24
C ILE A 110 -14.89 15.19 21.71
N LEU A 111 -14.14 14.14 22.04
CA LEU A 111 -14.70 12.84 22.47
C LEU A 111 -15.52 12.92 23.77
N LYS A 112 -15.31 13.95 24.61
CA LYS A 112 -16.12 14.17 25.82
C LYS A 112 -17.48 14.80 25.52
N GLY A 113 -17.64 15.45 24.37
CA GLY A 113 -18.85 16.18 24.00
C GLY A 113 -18.97 16.36 22.49
N ASP A 114 -19.15 15.26 21.75
CA ASP A 114 -19.20 15.26 20.29
C ASP A 114 -20.60 15.53 19.71
N GLU A 115 -21.63 15.61 20.56
CA GLU A 115 -23.01 15.87 20.16
C GLU A 115 -23.18 17.13 19.28
N PRO A 116 -22.51 18.27 19.53
CA PRO A 116 -22.59 19.44 18.66
C PRO A 116 -22.18 19.17 17.20
N LEU A 117 -21.21 18.29 16.96
CA LEU A 117 -20.80 17.91 15.60
C LEU A 117 -21.78 16.90 14.97
N LEU A 118 -22.27 15.96 15.77
CA LEU A 118 -23.10 14.85 15.29
C LEU A 118 -24.58 15.23 15.13
N ALA A 119 -25.04 16.28 15.81
CA ALA A 119 -26.39 16.82 15.74
C ALA A 119 -26.51 18.04 14.80
N ALA A 120 -25.40 18.60 14.32
CA ALA A 120 -25.42 19.71 13.38
C ALA A 120 -25.93 19.31 12.00
N SER A 121 -26.43 20.28 11.21
CA SER A 121 -26.97 20.04 9.87
C SER A 121 -25.93 19.53 8.88
N ASP A 122 -24.66 19.88 9.11
CA ASP A 122 -23.46 19.50 8.37
C ASP A 122 -22.75 18.27 8.97
N ALA A 123 -23.39 17.53 9.89
CA ALA A 123 -22.78 16.36 10.55
C ALA A 123 -22.21 15.30 9.57
N ARG A 124 -22.78 15.21 8.36
CA ARG A 124 -22.26 14.35 7.29
C ARG A 124 -20.87 14.78 6.81
N GLU A 125 -20.64 16.08 6.70
CA GLU A 125 -19.38 16.66 6.23
C GLU A 125 -18.31 16.45 7.29
N TRP A 126 -18.61 16.77 8.55
CA TRP A 126 -17.75 16.44 9.69
C TRP A 126 -17.38 14.95 9.72
N TRP A 127 -18.36 14.07 9.54
CA TRP A 127 -18.12 12.63 9.49
C TRP A 127 -17.14 12.26 8.37
N ARG A 128 -17.40 12.72 7.15
CA ARG A 128 -16.58 12.41 5.98
C ARG A 128 -15.15 12.91 6.16
N ASP A 129 -15.00 14.16 6.59
CA ASP A 129 -13.71 14.83 6.62
C ASP A 129 -12.82 14.22 7.72
N VAL A 130 -13.38 13.89 8.89
CA VAL A 130 -12.64 13.19 9.95
C VAL A 130 -12.26 11.77 9.55
N VAL A 131 -13.17 11.02 8.93
CA VAL A 131 -12.88 9.63 8.49
C VAL A 131 -11.85 9.60 7.37
N ASP A 132 -11.95 10.50 6.39
CA ASP A 132 -10.95 10.62 5.32
C ASP A 132 -9.60 11.02 5.88
N MET A 133 -9.57 12.03 6.76
CA MET A 133 -8.33 12.49 7.39
C MET A 133 -7.65 11.38 8.20
N ALA A 134 -8.40 10.64 9.02
CA ALA A 134 -7.86 9.48 9.74
C ALA A 134 -7.26 8.45 8.77
N GLY A 135 -7.93 8.18 7.64
CA GLY A 135 -7.41 7.29 6.61
C GLY A 135 -6.12 7.80 5.95
N ARG A 136 -6.00 9.12 5.71
CA ARG A 136 -4.80 9.74 5.14
C ARG A 136 -3.63 9.69 6.10
N VAL A 137 -3.85 10.00 7.39
CA VAL A 137 -2.84 9.90 8.45
C VAL A 137 -2.38 8.47 8.62
N ASN A 138 -3.30 7.52 8.73
CA ASN A 138 -2.98 6.11 8.87
C ASN A 138 -2.13 5.60 7.70
N ARG A 139 -2.48 5.91 6.44
CA ARG A 139 -1.67 5.54 5.27
C ARG A 139 -0.28 6.20 5.23
N MET A 140 -0.09 7.35 5.87
CA MET A 140 1.22 8.00 5.96
C MET A 140 2.09 7.37 7.04
N VAL A 141 1.49 7.04 8.20
CA VAL A 141 2.19 6.45 9.35
C VAL A 141 2.47 4.96 9.12
N ASP A 142 1.49 4.24 8.59
CA ASP A 142 1.56 2.82 8.24
C ASP A 142 1.10 2.62 6.78
N PRO A 143 1.99 2.85 5.80
CA PRO A 143 1.65 2.69 4.40
C PRO A 143 1.27 1.22 4.13
N PRO A 144 0.15 0.96 3.43
CA PRO A 144 -0.22 -0.40 3.09
C PRO A 144 0.94 -1.03 2.32
N ALA A 145 1.40 -2.19 2.80
CA ALA A 145 2.55 -2.88 2.21
C ALA A 145 2.37 -2.96 0.68
N THR A 146 3.36 -2.46 -0.05
CA THR A 146 3.36 -2.50 -1.52
C THR A 146 3.20 -3.94 -1.97
N ARG A 147 2.01 -4.31 -2.45
CA ARG A 147 1.76 -5.67 -2.92
C ARG A 147 2.37 -5.82 -4.30
N VAL A 148 3.17 -6.87 -4.46
CA VAL A 148 3.71 -7.29 -5.75
C VAL A 148 3.00 -8.57 -6.18
N ALA A 149 2.78 -8.70 -7.48
CA ALA A 149 2.32 -9.97 -8.03
C ALA A 149 3.47 -10.98 -7.96
N PHE A 150 3.24 -12.13 -7.34
CA PHE A 150 4.17 -13.25 -7.39
C PHE A 150 4.03 -14.02 -8.70
N GLY A 151 2.83 -14.10 -9.25
CA GLY A 151 2.52 -14.78 -10.51
C GLY A 151 1.12 -15.38 -10.55
N ALA A 152 0.84 -16.22 -11.54
CA ALA A 152 -0.46 -16.89 -11.69
C ALA A 152 -0.70 -17.90 -10.55
N CYS A 153 -1.94 -17.98 -10.08
CA CYS A 153 -2.35 -18.94 -9.06
C CYS A 153 -2.27 -20.38 -9.60
N PRO A 154 -1.65 -21.32 -8.86
CA PRO A 154 -1.60 -22.73 -9.26
C PRO A 154 -2.93 -23.46 -9.02
N PHE A 155 -3.83 -22.92 -8.20
CA PHE A 155 -5.06 -23.57 -7.77
C PHE A 155 -6.31 -23.11 -8.53
N CYS A 156 -6.25 -21.98 -9.24
CA CYS A 156 -7.40 -21.49 -10.01
C CYS A 156 -6.97 -20.84 -11.34
N LYS A 157 -7.81 -21.02 -12.37
CA LYS A 157 -7.47 -20.72 -13.77
C LYS A 157 -7.21 -19.24 -14.08
N HIS A 158 -7.84 -18.32 -13.33
CA HIS A 158 -7.78 -16.88 -13.59
C HIS A 158 -7.22 -16.06 -12.41
N GLY A 159 -6.57 -16.72 -11.45
CA GLY A 159 -6.07 -16.05 -10.25
C GLY A 159 -4.65 -15.52 -10.39
N VAL A 160 -4.35 -14.43 -9.68
CA VAL A 160 -3.00 -13.92 -9.48
C VAL A 160 -2.71 -13.88 -7.98
N VAL A 161 -1.55 -14.37 -7.58
CA VAL A 161 -1.06 -14.36 -6.20
C VAL A 161 -0.35 -13.05 -5.93
N TRP A 162 -0.78 -12.34 -4.88
CA TRP A 162 -0.21 -11.06 -4.45
C TRP A 162 0.36 -11.19 -3.05
N GLY A 163 1.52 -10.58 -2.80
CA GLY A 163 2.14 -10.56 -1.47
C GLY A 163 3.03 -9.35 -1.29
N ALA A 164 3.56 -9.13 -0.08
CA ALA A 164 4.57 -8.10 0.14
C ALA A 164 5.88 -8.44 -0.60
N PRO A 165 6.75 -7.45 -0.92
CA PRO A 165 7.88 -7.66 -1.83
C PRO A 165 8.89 -8.71 -1.34
N ARG A 166 8.98 -8.90 -0.02
CA ARG A 166 9.86 -9.87 0.66
C ARG A 166 9.10 -11.03 1.32
N ALA A 167 7.78 -11.12 1.16
CA ALA A 167 7.02 -12.22 1.75
C ALA A 167 7.26 -13.52 0.97
N HIS A 168 7.32 -14.62 1.71
CA HIS A 168 7.34 -15.97 1.15
C HIS A 168 5.96 -16.49 0.80
N MET A 169 4.91 -15.94 1.43
CA MET A 169 3.52 -16.30 1.21
C MET A 169 2.78 -15.12 0.58
N GLY A 170 1.91 -15.43 -0.38
CA GLY A 170 1.00 -14.48 -0.99
C GLY A 170 -0.38 -15.09 -1.11
N GLU A 171 -1.37 -14.24 -1.36
CA GLU A 171 -2.77 -14.66 -1.45
C GLU A 171 -3.29 -14.51 -2.88
N CYS A 172 -3.99 -15.51 -3.37
CA CYS A 172 -4.71 -15.41 -4.62
C CYS A 172 -5.98 -14.59 -4.46
N ARG A 173 -6.12 -13.50 -5.21
CA ARG A 173 -7.29 -12.62 -5.14
C ARG A 173 -8.60 -13.28 -5.59
N SER A 174 -8.52 -14.34 -6.41
CA SER A 174 -9.70 -14.98 -7.00
C SER A 174 -10.24 -16.15 -6.18
N CYS A 175 -9.37 -16.89 -5.48
CA CYS A 175 -9.77 -18.09 -4.72
C CYS A 175 -9.35 -18.07 -3.24
N GLY A 176 -8.68 -17.00 -2.78
CA GLY A 176 -8.23 -16.86 -1.39
C GLY A 176 -7.08 -17.77 -0.98
N ALA A 177 -6.58 -18.63 -1.88
CA ALA A 177 -5.52 -19.58 -1.54
C ALA A 177 -4.23 -18.85 -1.12
N GLN A 178 -3.67 -19.27 0.01
CA GLN A 178 -2.33 -18.89 0.44
C GLN A 178 -1.31 -19.73 -0.33
N VAL A 179 -0.43 -19.08 -1.08
CA VAL A 179 0.51 -19.72 -1.99
C VAL A 179 1.92 -19.24 -1.71
N ASN A 180 2.84 -20.19 -1.56
CA ASN A 180 4.25 -19.88 -1.42
C ASN A 180 4.79 -19.30 -2.73
N ARG A 181 5.55 -18.21 -2.65
CA ARG A 181 6.16 -17.50 -3.78
C ARG A 181 7.06 -18.42 -4.62
N THR A 182 7.84 -19.28 -3.98
CA THR A 182 8.73 -20.23 -4.65
C THR A 182 7.90 -21.25 -5.43
N TYR A 183 6.79 -21.72 -4.86
CA TYR A 183 5.89 -22.64 -5.57
C TYR A 183 5.26 -22.02 -6.83
N VAL A 184 4.91 -20.73 -6.79
CA VAL A 184 4.43 -19.99 -7.98
C VAL A 184 5.53 -19.90 -9.05
N ALA A 185 6.77 -19.62 -8.63
CA ALA A 185 7.92 -19.55 -9.53
C ALA A 185 8.28 -20.92 -10.13
N ASP A 186 8.26 -21.99 -9.34
CA ASP A 186 8.57 -23.35 -9.79
C ASP A 186 7.53 -23.84 -10.80
N ARG A 187 6.23 -23.67 -10.51
CA ARG A 187 5.15 -23.99 -11.46
C ARG A 187 5.25 -23.22 -12.77
N LEU A 188 5.75 -21.99 -12.73
CA LEU A 188 6.01 -21.21 -13.94
C LEU A 188 7.19 -21.79 -14.72
N LEU A 189 8.28 -22.15 -14.03
CA LEU A 189 9.45 -22.76 -14.64
C LEU A 189 9.13 -24.14 -15.25
N ASP A 190 8.29 -24.95 -14.60
CA ASP A 190 7.82 -26.24 -15.11
C ASP A 190 7.05 -26.07 -16.43
N LYS A 191 6.11 -25.12 -16.48
CA LYS A 191 5.38 -24.78 -17.72
C LYS A 191 6.31 -24.30 -18.84
N LEU A 192 7.38 -23.59 -18.51
CA LEU A 192 8.38 -23.16 -19.49
C LEU A 192 9.29 -24.32 -19.92
N ALA A 193 9.54 -25.30 -19.05
CA ALA A 193 10.34 -26.49 -19.34
C ALA A 193 9.64 -27.41 -20.34
N GLU A 194 8.32 -27.50 -20.25
CA GLU A 194 7.46 -28.22 -21.20
C GLU A 194 7.30 -27.49 -22.55
N SER A 195 7.80 -26.25 -22.66
CA SER A 195 7.65 -25.47 -23.89
C SER A 195 8.69 -25.84 -24.94
N GLU A 196 8.24 -26.29 -26.12
CA GLU A 196 9.07 -26.51 -27.30
C GLU A 196 9.45 -25.21 -28.04
N LYS A 197 9.03 -24.04 -27.53
CA LYS A 197 9.32 -22.76 -28.16
C LYS A 197 10.83 -22.54 -28.29
N LYS A 198 11.26 -22.26 -29.52
CA LYS A 198 12.63 -21.84 -29.86
C LYS A 198 12.63 -20.41 -30.33
N GLY A 199 13.74 -19.71 -30.13
CA GLY A 199 13.89 -18.38 -30.68
C GLY A 199 15.25 -17.77 -30.38
N THR A 200 15.45 -16.59 -30.95
CA THR A 200 16.64 -15.78 -30.66
C THR A 200 16.66 -15.35 -29.19
N PRO A 201 17.82 -15.01 -28.61
CA PRO A 201 17.93 -14.47 -27.26
C PRO A 201 16.97 -13.30 -26.96
N LYS A 202 16.67 -12.46 -27.96
CA LYS A 202 15.75 -11.33 -27.83
C LYS A 202 14.29 -11.79 -27.74
N GLN A 203 13.89 -12.77 -28.55
CA GLN A 203 12.54 -13.34 -28.51
C GLN A 203 12.30 -14.07 -27.19
N LEU A 204 13.25 -14.90 -26.75
CA LEU A 204 13.10 -15.66 -25.50
C LEU A 204 13.11 -14.75 -24.27
N SER A 205 13.91 -13.68 -24.28
CA SER A 205 13.87 -12.65 -23.23
C SER A 205 12.47 -12.03 -23.10
N ARG A 206 11.79 -11.74 -24.23
CA ARG A 206 10.42 -11.23 -24.24
C ARG A 206 9.41 -12.28 -23.76
N GLU A 207 9.55 -13.54 -24.16
CA GLU A 207 8.67 -14.61 -23.70
C GLU A 207 8.82 -14.85 -22.19
N CYS A 208 10.04 -14.82 -21.65
CA CYS A 208 10.29 -14.84 -20.22
C CYS A 208 9.63 -13.65 -19.52
N ALA A 209 9.70 -12.44 -20.10
CA ALA A 209 9.06 -11.25 -19.54
C ALA A 209 7.53 -11.35 -19.53
N LYS A 210 6.91 -11.92 -20.57
CA LYS A 210 5.46 -12.22 -20.59
C LYS A 210 5.06 -13.21 -19.48
N ALA A 211 5.94 -14.12 -19.15
CA ALA A 211 5.79 -15.05 -18.04
C ALA A 211 6.08 -14.40 -16.66
N GLY A 212 6.56 -13.16 -16.61
CA GLY A 212 6.94 -12.47 -15.36
C GLY A 212 8.39 -12.71 -14.92
N ILE A 213 9.21 -13.37 -15.74
CA ILE A 213 10.63 -13.65 -15.46
C ILE A 213 11.50 -12.58 -16.14
N ARG A 214 12.22 -11.80 -15.34
CA ARG A 214 13.19 -10.81 -15.85
C ARG A 214 14.51 -11.48 -16.26
N LEU A 215 14.58 -11.92 -17.51
CA LEU A 215 15.79 -12.49 -18.11
C LEU A 215 16.29 -11.63 -19.29
N PRO A 216 17.35 -10.81 -19.12
CA PRO A 216 17.89 -10.01 -20.21
C PRO A 216 18.48 -10.87 -21.35
N ALA A 217 18.27 -10.45 -22.60
CA ALA A 217 18.86 -11.12 -23.76
C ALA A 217 20.40 -11.21 -23.70
N ALA A 218 21.07 -10.24 -23.07
CA ALA A 218 22.52 -10.26 -22.85
C ALA A 218 22.96 -11.44 -21.97
N THR A 219 22.17 -11.82 -20.97
CA THR A 219 22.42 -12.98 -20.11
C THR A 219 22.35 -14.27 -20.93
N ILE A 220 21.35 -14.40 -21.80
CA ILE A 220 21.20 -15.58 -22.69
C ILE A 220 22.41 -15.68 -23.63
N ARG A 221 22.85 -14.57 -24.23
CA ARG A 221 24.07 -14.54 -25.07
C ARG A 221 25.33 -14.94 -24.29
N THR A 222 25.43 -14.52 -23.04
CA THR A 222 26.55 -14.91 -22.16
C THR A 222 26.55 -16.42 -21.93
N TRP A 223 25.38 -17.04 -21.71
CA TRP A 223 25.28 -18.49 -21.57
C TRP A 223 25.64 -19.26 -22.84
N ILE A 224 25.30 -18.72 -24.00
CA ILE A 224 25.74 -19.27 -25.30
C ILE A 224 27.27 -19.20 -25.41
N HIS A 225 27.86 -18.04 -25.11
CA HIS A 225 29.32 -17.86 -25.15
C HIS A 225 30.05 -18.79 -24.15
N GLN A 226 29.46 -19.03 -22.98
CA GLN A 226 29.95 -19.98 -21.98
C GLN A 226 29.68 -21.45 -22.34
N LYS A 227 29.14 -21.75 -23.53
CA LYS A 227 28.74 -23.09 -23.98
C LYS A 227 27.77 -23.81 -23.04
N ARG A 228 26.99 -23.06 -22.25
CA ARG A 228 25.92 -23.57 -21.38
C ARG A 228 24.59 -23.74 -22.13
N LEU A 229 24.46 -23.10 -23.29
CA LEU A 229 23.37 -23.24 -24.24
C LEU A 229 23.96 -23.46 -25.64
N THR A 230 23.43 -24.42 -26.37
CA THR A 230 23.83 -24.68 -27.76
C THR A 230 22.77 -24.10 -28.69
N PRO A 231 23.05 -23.02 -29.42
CA PRO A 231 22.14 -22.53 -30.44
C PRO A 231 22.10 -23.46 -31.65
N ASP A 232 20.97 -23.49 -32.36
CA ASP A 232 20.88 -24.13 -33.66
C ASP A 232 21.61 -23.31 -34.75
N GLN A 233 21.59 -23.82 -35.98
CA GLN A 233 22.18 -23.18 -37.16
C GLN A 233 21.62 -21.77 -37.46
N HIS A 234 20.47 -21.40 -36.89
CA HIS A 234 19.83 -20.09 -37.03
C HIS A 234 20.03 -19.19 -35.80
N GLY A 235 20.83 -19.62 -34.82
CA GLY A 235 21.07 -18.87 -33.59
C GLY A 235 19.92 -18.95 -32.58
N HIS A 236 19.01 -19.92 -32.73
CA HIS A 236 17.90 -20.12 -31.80
C HIS A 236 18.28 -21.06 -30.68
N VAL A 237 17.76 -20.79 -29.49
CA VAL A 237 17.85 -21.69 -28.34
C VAL A 237 16.45 -22.06 -27.88
N THR A 238 16.30 -23.17 -27.15
CA THR A 238 15.01 -23.62 -26.65
C THR A 238 14.72 -22.99 -25.28
N LEU A 239 13.44 -22.72 -25.01
CA LEU A 239 12.99 -22.29 -23.68
C LEU A 239 13.28 -23.38 -22.63
N SER A 240 13.05 -24.65 -22.97
CA SER A 240 13.40 -25.80 -22.14
C SER A 240 14.88 -25.84 -21.73
N GLY A 241 15.80 -25.49 -22.64
CA GLY A 241 17.24 -25.44 -22.35
C GLY A 241 17.64 -24.29 -21.42
N ILE A 242 16.83 -23.22 -21.36
CA ILE A 242 17.06 -22.08 -20.46
C ILE A 242 16.63 -22.40 -19.02
N VAL A 243 15.61 -23.22 -18.81
CA VAL A 243 15.03 -23.46 -17.47
C VAL A 243 16.04 -23.97 -16.44
N PRO A 244 16.92 -24.95 -16.73
CA PRO A 244 17.94 -25.38 -15.77
C PRO A 244 18.88 -24.25 -15.32
N LEU A 245 19.16 -23.28 -16.19
CA LEU A 245 20.01 -22.13 -15.89
C LEU A 245 19.29 -21.09 -15.05
N LEU A 246 17.97 -20.96 -15.22
CA LEU A 246 17.13 -20.13 -14.37
C LEU A 246 17.01 -20.69 -12.95
N ARG A 247 16.81 -22.01 -12.80
CA ARG A 247 16.76 -22.66 -11.48
C ARG A 247 18.04 -22.45 -10.67
N ARG A 248 19.22 -22.58 -11.29
CA ARG A 248 20.52 -22.32 -10.65
C ARG A 248 20.77 -20.85 -10.29
N ARG A 249 20.00 -19.91 -10.84
CA ARG A 249 20.11 -18.47 -10.54
C ARG A 249 19.14 -18.04 -9.43
N ALA A 250 18.08 -18.81 -9.21
CA ALA A 250 17.04 -18.52 -8.23
C ALA A 250 17.30 -19.15 -6.85
N GLY A 251 18.10 -20.22 -6.79
CA GLY A 251 18.72 -20.72 -5.56
C GLY A 251 19.98 -19.95 -5.21
#